data_AF-A0A662N3W5-F1
#
_entry.id   AF-A0A662N3W5-F1
#
_cell.length_a   1.000
_cell.length_b   1.000
_cell.length_c   1.000
_cell.angle_alpha   90.00
_cell.angle_beta   90.00
_cell.angle_gamma   90.00
#
_symmetry.space_group_name_H-M   'P 1'
#
loop_
_entity.id
_entity.type
_entity.pdbx_description
1 polymer ?
#
loop_
_entity_poly.entity_id
_entity_poly.type
_entity_poly.pdbx_seq_one_letter_code
_entity_poly.pdbx_strand_id
1 'polypeptide(L)'
;MIKVNLIIHHWDTDGITSAALLVKALRLGDFENLSPPIGEFRFDEKIKKAIERAERVYILDLNLPHEVEGIEKEVIFIDHHIQPRIKNPRVKQINPTLKCDEAPSASFVVSQYFNIWNAWSALGVV
;
A
#
# COMPACT_ATOMS: atom_id res chain seq x y z
N MET A 1 12.78 16.17 -14.45
CA MET A 1 12.03 14.89 -14.47
C MET A 1 10.69 15.14 -13.80
N ILE A 2 9.60 14.71 -14.41
CA ILE A 2 8.29 14.71 -13.74
C ILE A 2 8.41 13.76 -12.55
N LYS A 3 8.04 14.25 -11.36
CA LYS A 3 8.06 13.44 -10.16
C LYS A 3 6.80 12.56 -10.17
N VAL A 4 6.98 11.25 -10.09
CA VAL A 4 5.90 10.27 -10.21
C VAL A 4 5.72 9.56 -8.88
N ASN A 5 4.47 9.49 -8.40
CA ASN A 5 4.12 8.68 -7.24
C ASN A 5 4.09 7.20 -7.65
N LEU A 6 4.50 6.30 -6.77
CA LEU A 6 4.41 4.87 -7.03
C LEU A 6 3.42 4.22 -6.08
N ILE A 7 2.44 3.50 -6.62
CA ILE A 7 1.56 2.62 -5.86
C ILE A 7 1.95 1.18 -6.16
N ILE A 8 2.20 0.41 -5.10
CA ILE A 8 2.44 -1.03 -5.14
C ILE A 8 1.33 -1.69 -4.33
N HIS A 9 0.58 -2.60 -4.94
CA HIS A 9 -0.52 -3.27 -4.26
C HIS A 9 -0.58 -4.77 -4.57
N HIS A 10 -1.27 -5.53 -3.74
CA HIS A 10 -1.57 -6.93 -4.04
C HIS A 10 -2.54 -7.03 -5.23
N TRP A 11 -2.44 -8.11 -6.01
CA TRP A 11 -3.12 -8.23 -7.31
C TRP A 11 -4.60 -8.62 -7.22
N ASP A 12 -5.12 -8.88 -6.02
CA ASP A 12 -6.53 -9.22 -5.81
C ASP A 12 -7.43 -7.98 -5.68
N THR A 13 -8.70 -8.23 -5.40
CA THR A 13 -9.72 -7.19 -5.25
C THR A 13 -9.38 -6.21 -4.13
N ASP A 14 -8.84 -6.69 -3.00
CA ASP A 14 -8.56 -5.83 -1.86
C ASP A 14 -7.42 -4.86 -2.15
N GLY A 15 -6.30 -5.35 -2.68
CA GLY A 15 -5.19 -4.51 -3.12
C GLY A 15 -5.60 -3.51 -4.22
N ILE A 16 -6.35 -3.95 -5.24
CA ILE A 16 -6.81 -3.08 -6.35
C ILE A 16 -7.75 -1.98 -5.84
N THR A 17 -8.73 -2.33 -5.01
CA THR A 17 -9.68 -1.34 -4.48
C THR A 17 -9.02 -0.39 -3.47
N SER A 18 -8.06 -0.87 -2.69
CA SER A 18 -7.19 -0.06 -1.84
C SER A 18 -6.46 1.02 -2.64
N ALA A 19 -5.85 0.65 -3.78
CA ALA A 19 -5.17 1.58 -4.67
C ALA A 19 -6.14 2.63 -5.24
N ALA A 20 -7.32 2.21 -5.71
CA ALA A 20 -8.33 3.12 -6.23
C ALA A 20 -8.84 4.12 -5.18
N LEU A 21 -9.06 3.64 -3.95
CA LEU A 21 -9.46 4.49 -2.82
C LEU A 21 -8.36 5.49 -2.44
N LEU A 22 -7.10 5.05 -2.38
CA LEU A 22 -5.95 5.92 -2.11
C LEU A 22 -5.84 7.05 -3.14
N VAL A 23 -5.90 6.71 -4.44
CA VAL A 23 -5.85 7.69 -5.54
C VAL A 23 -6.96 8.73 -5.39
N LYS A 24 -8.18 8.28 -5.10
CA LYS A 24 -9.33 9.16 -4.91
C LYS A 24 -9.19 10.05 -3.67
N ALA A 25 -8.76 9.47 -2.54
CA ALA A 25 -8.60 10.17 -1.27
C ALA A 25 -7.55 11.28 -1.35
N LEU A 26 -6.41 10.99 -2.00
CA LEU A 26 -5.30 11.93 -2.11
C LEU A 26 -5.43 12.87 -3.32
N ARG A 27 -6.42 12.66 -4.20
CA ARG A 27 -6.49 13.30 -5.53
C ARG A 27 -5.13 13.18 -6.25
N LEU A 28 -4.58 11.97 -6.22
CA LEU A 28 -3.21 11.71 -6.66
C LEU A 28 -3.09 12.07 -8.15
N GLY A 29 -2.07 12.87 -8.49
CA GLY A 29 -1.77 13.28 -9.87
C GLY A 29 -1.13 12.16 -10.68
N ASP A 30 0.03 12.41 -11.28
CA ASP A 30 0.75 11.35 -11.99
C ASP A 30 1.25 10.27 -11.03
N PHE A 31 0.88 9.02 -11.32
CA PHE A 31 1.34 7.86 -10.59
C PHE A 31 1.60 6.67 -11.52
N GLU A 32 2.53 5.83 -11.11
CA GLU A 32 2.69 4.48 -11.64
C GLU A 32 1.99 3.50 -10.69
N ASN A 33 1.26 2.53 -11.24
CA ASN A 33 0.53 1.54 -10.46
C ASN A 33 1.05 0.14 -10.79
N LEU A 34 1.57 -0.57 -9.79
CA LEU A 34 2.21 -1.88 -9.93
C LEU A 34 1.65 -2.88 -8.91
N SER A 35 1.69 -4.15 -9.29
CA SER A 35 1.61 -5.28 -8.37
C SER A 35 2.81 -6.18 -8.60
N PRO A 36 3.21 -7.01 -7.61
CA PRO A 36 4.09 -8.13 -7.90
C PRO A 36 3.43 -9.10 -8.90
N PRO A 37 4.20 -9.98 -9.55
CA PRO A 37 3.64 -11.06 -10.32
C PRO A 37 2.68 -11.91 -9.49
N ILE A 38 1.59 -12.40 -10.10
CA ILE A 38 0.59 -13.22 -9.40
C ILE A 38 1.28 -14.46 -8.79
N GLY A 39 1.09 -14.64 -7.49
CA GLY A 39 1.67 -15.73 -6.70
C GLY A 39 3.03 -15.39 -6.06
N GLU A 40 3.60 -14.21 -6.33
CA GLU A 40 4.88 -13.78 -5.76
C GLU A 40 4.70 -12.78 -4.62
N PHE A 41 5.15 -13.14 -3.41
CA PHE A 41 5.08 -12.28 -2.23
C PHE A 41 6.44 -11.61 -1.97
N ARG A 42 6.91 -10.82 -2.94
CA ARG A 42 8.17 -10.05 -2.87
C ARG A 42 8.21 -8.97 -3.94
N PHE A 43 9.12 -8.00 -3.80
CA PHE A 43 9.38 -7.03 -4.86
C PHE A 43 10.28 -7.60 -5.94
N ASP A 44 9.79 -7.61 -7.17
CA ASP A 44 10.58 -7.96 -8.35
C ASP A 44 11.46 -6.78 -8.82
N GLU A 45 12.29 -7.02 -9.83
CA GLU A 45 13.19 -6.00 -10.37
C GLU A 45 12.45 -4.80 -11.00
N LYS A 46 11.22 -5.00 -11.48
CA LYS A 46 10.40 -3.91 -12.02
C LYS A 46 9.98 -2.97 -10.89
N ILE A 47 9.50 -3.53 -9.78
CA ILE A 47 9.11 -2.77 -8.59
C ILE A 47 10.31 -2.06 -7.98
N LYS A 48 11.45 -2.74 -7.80
CA LYS A 48 12.67 -2.11 -7.24
C LYS A 48 13.12 -0.90 -8.06
N LYS A 49 13.19 -1.05 -9.39
CA LYS A 49 13.51 0.08 -10.30
C LYS A 49 12.47 1.19 -10.25
N ALA A 50 11.20 0.85 -10.00
CA ALA A 50 10.14 1.85 -9.82
C ALA A 50 10.33 2.63 -8.51
N ILE A 51 10.68 1.95 -7.42
CA ILE A 51 10.96 2.57 -6.11
C ILE A 51 12.12 3.57 -6.23
N GLU A 52 13.20 3.22 -6.93
CA GLU A 52 14.37 4.10 -7.12
C GLU A 52 14.00 5.44 -7.78
N ARG A 53 13.14 5.39 -8.81
CA ARG A 53 12.69 6.58 -9.57
C ARG A 53 11.55 7.36 -8.91
N ALA A 54 10.84 6.76 -7.96
CA ALA A 54 9.67 7.38 -7.34
C ALA A 54 10.07 8.56 -6.43
N GLU A 55 9.18 9.56 -6.37
CA GLU A 55 9.26 10.60 -5.34
C GLU A 55 8.72 10.10 -4.00
N ARG A 56 7.57 9.43 -4.04
CA ARG A 56 6.89 8.85 -2.88
C ARG A 56 6.33 7.49 -3.25
N VAL A 57 6.35 6.57 -2.29
CA VAL A 57 5.89 5.19 -2.47
C VAL A 57 4.70 4.93 -1.55
N TYR A 58 3.69 4.26 -2.09
CA TYR A 58 2.52 3.77 -1.37
C TYR A 58 2.47 2.26 -1.55
N ILE A 59 2.40 1.52 -0.44
CA ILE A 59 2.37 0.06 -0.45
C ILE A 59 1.08 -0.36 0.24
N LEU A 60 0.26 -1.14 -0.45
CA LEU A 60 -1.09 -1.47 -0.02
C LEU A 60 -1.28 -2.98 -0.05
N ASP A 61 -1.81 -3.54 1.03
CA ASP A 61 -2.22 -4.94 1.11
C ASP A 61 -1.10 -5.96 0.82
N LEU A 62 0.15 -5.62 1.11
CA LEU A 62 1.30 -6.48 0.85
C LEU A 62 2.05 -6.69 2.15
N ASN A 63 1.81 -7.83 2.81
CA ASN A 63 2.47 -8.23 4.06
C ASN A 63 3.97 -8.52 3.88
N LEU A 64 4.74 -7.48 3.53
CA LEU A 64 6.15 -7.51 3.17
C LEU A 64 6.96 -6.50 4.01
N PRO A 65 6.81 -6.47 5.35
CA PRO A 65 7.48 -5.47 6.19
C PRO A 65 9.00 -5.47 6.00
N HIS A 66 9.61 -6.63 5.75
CA HIS A 66 11.05 -6.77 5.55
C HIS A 66 11.55 -6.15 4.25
N GLU A 67 10.78 -6.24 3.16
CA GLU A 67 11.11 -5.58 1.89
C GLU A 67 11.03 -4.05 2.03
N VAL A 68 10.12 -3.58 2.90
CA VAL A 68 9.87 -2.15 3.12
C VAL A 68 10.94 -1.50 4.00
N GLU A 69 11.54 -2.24 4.94
CA GLU A 69 12.61 -1.76 5.82
C GLU A 69 13.79 -1.12 5.06
N GLY A 70 14.14 -1.66 3.89
CA GLY A 70 15.27 -1.19 3.07
C GLY A 70 14.97 0.04 2.19
N ILE A 71 13.73 0.53 2.15
CA ILE A 71 13.37 1.61 1.22
C ILE A 71 13.88 2.96 1.74
N GLU A 72 14.70 3.65 0.94
CA GLU A 72 15.26 4.96 1.29
C GLU A 72 14.34 6.15 0.97
N LYS A 73 13.15 5.88 0.42
CA LYS A 73 12.11 6.87 0.09
C LYS A 73 11.10 7.00 1.23
N GLU A 74 10.31 8.08 1.20
CA GLU A 74 9.11 8.20 2.05
C GLU A 74 8.06 7.18 1.59
N VAL A 75 7.60 6.35 2.52
CA VAL A 75 6.64 5.27 2.28
C VAL A 75 5.41 5.47 3.16
N ILE A 76 4.23 5.34 2.57
CA ILE A 76 3.00 5.02 3.31
C ILE A 76 2.67 3.56 3.06
N PHE A 77 2.70 2.75 4.11
CA PHE A 77 2.43 1.33 4.06
C PHE A 77 1.10 1.06 4.78
N ILE A 78 0.07 0.63 4.06
CA ILE A 78 -1.28 0.39 4.58
C ILE A 78 -1.63 -1.08 4.39
N ASP A 79 -1.91 -1.77 5.49
CA ASP A 79 -2.14 -3.21 5.48
C ASP A 79 -3.04 -3.59 6.69
N HIS A 80 -3.53 -4.82 6.70
CA HIS A 80 -4.34 -5.39 7.77
C HIS A 80 -3.82 -6.75 8.26
N HIS A 81 -2.86 -7.36 7.57
CA HIS A 81 -2.24 -8.62 8.00
C HIS A 81 -1.44 -8.49 9.31
N ILE A 82 -1.38 -9.57 10.08
CA ILE A 82 -0.52 -9.68 11.27
C ILE A 82 0.94 -9.61 10.82
N GLN A 83 1.66 -8.59 11.30
CA GLN A 83 3.05 -8.35 10.92
C GLN A 83 3.82 -7.55 11.98
N PRO A 84 5.16 -7.62 12.01
CA PRO A 84 5.97 -6.80 12.89
C PRO A 84 5.88 -5.30 12.56
N ARG A 85 6.25 -4.48 13.55
CA ARG A 85 6.49 -3.05 13.36
C ARG A 85 7.70 -2.84 12.46
N ILE A 86 7.55 -2.05 11.40
CA ILE A 86 8.65 -1.56 10.56
C ILE A 86 9.42 -0.48 11.35
N LYS A 87 10.74 -0.62 11.43
CA LYS A 87 11.65 0.24 12.19
C LYS A 87 12.17 1.42 11.37
N ASN A 88 12.19 1.31 10.04
CA ASN A 88 12.61 2.40 9.16
C ASN A 88 11.77 3.66 9.40
N PRO A 89 12.38 4.78 9.82
CA PRO A 89 11.67 5.99 10.20
C PRO A 89 10.99 6.71 9.03
N ARG A 90 11.33 6.38 7.77
CA ARG A 90 10.69 6.93 6.56
C ARG A 90 9.39 6.21 6.20
N VAL A 91 9.05 5.16 6.96
CA VAL A 91 7.87 4.34 6.69
C VAL A 91 6.78 4.68 7.70
N LYS A 92 5.70 5.28 7.18
CA LYS A 92 4.45 5.41 7.93
C LYS A 92 3.64 4.12 7.75
N GLN A 93 3.77 3.21 8.71
CA GLN A 93 3.00 1.97 8.78
C GLN A 93 1.62 2.23 9.41
N ILE A 94 0.56 1.97 8.64
CA ILE A 94 -0.85 2.07 9.04
C ILE A 94 -1.40 0.65 8.99
N ASN A 95 -1.48 0.01 10.15
CA ASN A 95 -2.04 -1.32 10.28
C ASN A 95 -2.72 -1.47 11.66
N PRO A 96 -4.01 -1.84 11.74
CA PRO A 96 -4.74 -2.03 12.99
C PRO A 96 -4.09 -3.06 13.94
N THR A 97 -3.49 -4.13 13.39
CA THR A 97 -2.92 -5.24 14.18
C THR A 97 -1.79 -4.81 15.09
N LEU A 98 -1.10 -3.69 14.78
CA LEU A 98 -0.08 -3.09 15.65
C LEU A 98 -0.64 -2.59 17.00
N LYS A 99 -1.96 -2.50 17.13
CA LYS A 99 -2.69 -2.10 18.34
C LYS A 99 -3.62 -3.21 18.84
N CYS A 100 -3.39 -4.46 18.42
CA CYS A 100 -4.26 -5.60 18.72
C CYS A 100 -5.70 -5.39 18.23
N ASP A 101 -5.87 -4.71 17.10
CA ASP A 101 -7.16 -4.50 16.43
C ASP A 101 -7.16 -5.21 15.07
N GLU A 102 -8.33 -5.43 14.50
CA GLU A 102 -8.52 -6.18 13.27
C GLU A 102 -9.32 -5.36 12.25
N ALA A 103 -9.05 -5.59 10.97
CA ALA A 103 -9.86 -5.04 9.88
C ALA A 103 -10.09 -6.14 8.85
N PRO A 104 -11.28 -6.18 8.23
CA PRO A 104 -11.64 -7.23 7.29
C PRO A 104 -10.79 -7.20 6.01
N SER A 105 -10.23 -6.05 5.66
CA SER A 105 -9.50 -5.83 4.41
C SER A 105 -8.62 -4.58 4.51
N ALA A 106 -7.57 -4.47 3.70
CA ALA A 106 -6.75 -3.27 3.55
C ALA A 106 -7.58 -2.09 2.99
N SER A 107 -8.52 -2.34 2.08
CA SER A 107 -9.42 -1.33 1.51
C SER A 107 -10.32 -0.71 2.58
N PHE A 108 -10.73 -1.49 3.58
CA PHE A 108 -11.41 -0.99 4.77
C PHE A 108 -10.49 -0.07 5.60
N VAL A 109 -9.22 -0.47 5.81
CA VAL A 109 -8.23 0.36 6.52
C VAL A 109 -7.98 1.69 5.79
N VAL A 110 -7.81 1.67 4.46
CA VAL A 110 -7.67 2.88 3.63
C VAL A 110 -8.90 3.79 3.80
N SER A 111 -10.09 3.20 3.73
CA SER A 111 -11.37 3.91 3.87
C SER A 111 -11.50 4.61 5.23
N GLN A 112 -11.20 3.89 6.31
CA GLN A 112 -11.22 4.44 7.67
C GLN A 112 -10.18 5.56 7.84
N TYR A 113 -8.94 5.30 7.40
CA TYR A 113 -7.84 6.24 7.57
C TYR A 113 -8.06 7.57 6.84
N PHE A 114 -8.63 7.54 5.63
CA PHE A 114 -8.94 8.73 4.85
C PHE A 114 -10.38 9.25 5.01
N ASN A 115 -11.18 8.62 5.89
CA ASN A 115 -12.59 8.94 6.09
C ASN A 115 -13.39 9.00 4.76
N ILE A 116 -13.20 7.98 3.92
CA ILE A 116 -13.89 7.82 2.65
C ILE A 116 -14.58 6.46 2.60
N TRP A 117 -15.90 6.45 2.42
CA TRP A 117 -16.66 5.22 2.26
C TRP A 117 -17.39 5.21 0.91
N ASN A 118 -17.23 4.15 0.14
CA ASN A 118 -18.01 3.91 -1.07
C ASN A 118 -18.02 2.41 -1.43
N ALA A 119 -18.59 2.05 -2.59
CA ALA A 119 -18.68 0.67 -3.03
C ALA A 119 -17.32 -0.07 -3.07
N TRP A 120 -16.21 0.62 -3.36
CA TRP A 120 -14.88 0.01 -3.39
C TRP A 120 -14.39 -0.39 -1.98
N SER A 121 -14.81 0.35 -0.95
CA SER A 121 -14.55 0.00 0.46
C SER A 121 -15.18 -1.34 0.84
N ALA A 122 -16.38 -1.60 0.31
CA ALA A 122 -17.10 -2.85 0.56
C ALA A 122 -16.58 -3.99 -0.33
N LEU A 123 -16.18 -3.71 -1.57
CA LEU A 123 -15.74 -4.73 -2.53
C LEU A 123 -14.46 -5.46 -2.09
N GLY A 124 -13.51 -4.79 -1.46
CA GLY A 124 -12.28 -5.44 -1.02
C GLY A 124 -12.44 -6.36 0.20
N VAL A 125 -13.61 -6.40 0.82
CA VAL A 125 -13.93 -7.34 1.92
C VAL A 125 -14.39 -8.72 1.40
N VAL A 126 -14.71 -8.84 0.11
CA VAL A 126 -15.40 -9.99 -0.48
C VAL A 126 -14.45 -10.89 -1.27
#